data_AF-A0A7W9PF54-F1
#
_entry.id   AF-A0A7W9PF54-F1
#
_cell.length_a   1.000
_cell.length_b   1.000
_cell.length_c   1.000
_cell.angle_alpha   90.00
_cell.angle_beta   90.00
_cell.angle_gamma   90.00
#
_symmetry.space_group_name_H-M   'P 1'
#
loop_
_entity.id
_entity.type
_entity.pdbx_description
1 polymer ?
#
loop_
_entity_poly.entity_id
_entity_poly.type
_entity_poly.pdbx_seq_one_letter_code
_entity_poly.pdbx_strand_id
1 'polypeptide(L)'
;MNTVPLSDATTQHIQLELLRRAGFNAFDGHRVAASLERHEDLWLAACMDRLGVTWRHDPERLPSGSLIKLRDLRGNHWNADTLFVLTDNRYQARTVARLAVEERWHPDDITVHTDEEAADALGMGHHTHGLVSLWWD
;
A
#
# COMPACT_ATOMS: atom_id res chain seq x y z
N MET A 1 19.80 10.42 -4.34
CA MET A 1 19.42 9.98 -2.98
C MET A 1 20.69 9.66 -2.21
N ASN A 2 20.82 10.17 -0.99
CA ASN A 2 21.88 9.72 -0.07
C ASN A 2 21.67 8.22 0.18
N THR A 3 22.67 7.42 -0.16
CA THR A 3 22.65 5.96 0.04
C THR A 3 22.88 5.67 1.52
N VAL A 4 21.81 5.74 2.30
CA VAL A 4 21.80 5.23 3.67
C VAL A 4 21.85 3.70 3.58
N PRO A 5 22.70 3.01 4.36
CA PRO A 5 22.67 1.55 4.45
C PRO A 5 21.26 1.06 4.78
N LEU A 6 20.83 -0.07 4.20
CA LEU A 6 19.50 -0.62 4.46
C LEU A 6 19.25 -0.89 5.95
N SER A 7 20.30 -1.19 6.71
CA SER A 7 20.26 -1.37 8.17
C SER A 7 19.82 -0.12 8.93
N ASP A 8 20.04 1.05 8.35
CA ASP A 8 19.78 2.35 8.99
C ASP A 8 18.53 3.01 8.39
N ALA A 9 17.92 2.39 7.37
CA ALA A 9 16.69 2.84 6.75
C ALA A 9 15.50 2.61 7.69
N THR A 10 14.57 3.57 7.75
CA THR A 10 13.30 3.39 8.45
C THR A 10 12.46 2.32 7.73
N THR A 11 11.54 1.68 8.45
CA THR A 11 10.61 0.72 7.83
C THR A 11 9.83 1.35 6.67
N GLN A 12 9.42 2.63 6.79
CA GLN A 12 8.74 3.35 5.71
C GLN A 12 9.64 3.54 4.47
N HIS A 13 10.94 3.86 4.64
CA HIS A 13 11.88 3.92 3.52
C HIS A 13 12.01 2.57 2.82
N ILE A 14 12.03 1.47 3.57
CA ILE A 14 12.07 0.11 3.00
C ILE A 14 10.79 -0.17 2.20
N GLN A 15 9.62 0.19 2.74
CA GLN A 15 8.34 0.02 2.04
C GLN A 15 8.29 0.83 0.73
N LEU A 16 8.73 2.09 0.75
CA LEU A 16 8.79 2.92 -0.45
C LEU A 16 9.78 2.38 -1.48
N GLU A 17 10.91 1.81 -1.04
CA GLU A 17 11.87 1.19 -1.95
C GLU A 17 11.34 -0.11 -2.57
N LEU A 18 10.59 -0.93 -1.83
CA LEU A 18 9.89 -2.08 -2.39
C LEU A 18 8.83 -1.64 -3.42
N LEU A 19 8.04 -0.62 -3.10
CA LEU A 19 7.06 -0.02 -4.00
C LEU A 19 7.74 0.49 -5.28
N ARG A 20 8.84 1.24 -5.14
CA ARG A 20 9.60 1.82 -6.26
C ARG A 20 10.12 0.76 -7.23
N ARG A 21 10.43 -0.45 -6.74
CA ARG A 21 10.90 -1.59 -7.53
C ARG A 21 9.79 -2.39 -8.17
N ALA A 22 8.56 -2.26 -7.69
CA ALA A 22 7.41 -2.95 -8.24
C ALA A 22 6.93 -2.25 -9.53
N GLY A 23 6.50 -3.04 -10.50
CA GLY A 23 5.99 -2.57 -11.78
C GLY A 23 5.32 -3.72 -12.51
N PHE A 24 4.09 -3.50 -12.96
CA PHE A 24 3.27 -4.46 -13.69
C PHE A 24 2.09 -3.71 -14.31
N ASN A 25 1.62 -4.16 -15.46
CA ASN A 25 0.48 -3.54 -16.17
C ASN A 25 0.60 -2.01 -16.26
N ALA A 26 -0.36 -1.27 -15.73
CA ALA A 26 -0.33 0.20 -15.69
C ALA A 26 0.40 0.77 -14.46
N PHE A 27 0.78 -0.07 -13.50
CA PHE A 27 1.46 0.35 -12.28
C PHE A 27 2.93 0.72 -12.53
N ASP A 28 3.26 1.98 -12.22
CA ASP A 28 4.60 2.56 -12.26
C ASP A 28 5.03 2.90 -10.82
N GLY A 29 5.70 1.95 -10.17
CA GLY A 29 6.13 2.09 -8.77
C GLY A 29 7.06 3.27 -8.54
N HIS A 30 7.92 3.63 -9.51
CA HIS A 30 8.80 4.78 -9.38
C HIS A 30 8.01 6.09 -9.31
N ARG A 31 7.00 6.25 -10.18
CA ARG A 31 6.11 7.43 -10.16
C ARG A 31 5.33 7.53 -8.86
N VAL A 32 4.72 6.44 -8.42
CA VAL A 32 3.89 6.43 -7.21
C VAL A 32 4.74 6.71 -5.97
N ALA A 33 5.91 6.07 -5.83
CA ALA A 33 6.83 6.34 -4.71
C ALA A 33 7.29 7.80 -4.69
N ALA A 34 7.70 8.35 -5.84
CA ALA A 34 8.15 9.74 -5.93
C ALA A 34 7.03 10.76 -5.68
N SER A 35 5.77 10.40 -5.93
CA SER A 35 4.61 11.21 -5.59
C SER A 35 4.32 11.16 -4.09
N LEU A 36 4.32 9.97 -3.49
CA LEU A 36 4.17 9.80 -2.04
C LEU A 36 5.24 10.59 -1.26
N GLU A 37 6.51 10.52 -1.67
CA GLU A 37 7.61 11.27 -1.05
C GLU A 37 7.42 12.79 -1.16
N ARG A 38 6.81 13.28 -2.25
CA ARG A 38 6.57 14.72 -2.45
C ARG A 38 5.46 15.27 -1.55
N HIS A 39 4.53 14.41 -1.15
CA HIS A 39 3.35 14.74 -0.37
C HIS A 39 3.36 14.02 0.98
N GLU A 40 4.54 13.89 1.60
CA GLU A 40 4.72 13.20 2.90
C GLU A 40 3.91 13.82 4.04
N ASP A 41 3.47 15.08 3.89
CA ASP A 41 2.61 15.78 4.84
C ASP A 41 1.14 15.31 4.82
N LEU A 42 0.75 14.52 3.81
CA LEU A 42 -0.63 14.03 3.66
C LEU A 42 -0.86 12.63 4.22
N TRP A 43 0.19 11.92 4.62
CA TRP A 43 0.09 10.53 5.05
C TRP A 43 1.05 10.20 6.20
N LEU A 44 0.68 9.17 6.98
CA LEU A 44 1.42 8.70 8.14
C LEU A 44 2.25 7.45 7.82
N ALA A 45 1.67 6.54 7.04
CA ALA A 45 2.35 5.34 6.56
C ALA A 45 1.80 4.92 5.19
N ALA A 46 2.63 4.26 4.40
CA ALA A 46 2.23 3.66 3.13
C ALA A 46 2.91 2.30 2.95
N CYS A 47 2.14 1.29 2.57
CA CYS A 47 2.67 -0.03 2.24
C CYS A 47 1.94 -0.63 1.04
N MET A 48 2.69 -1.34 0.20
CA MET A 48 2.10 -2.08 -0.91
C MET A 48 2.11 -3.56 -0.57
N ASP A 49 0.93 -4.19 -0.61
CA ASP A 49 0.78 -5.60 -0.28
C ASP A 49 -0.25 -6.27 -1.20
N ARG A 50 -0.35 -7.59 -1.06
CA ARG A 50 -1.40 -8.43 -1.64
C ARG A 50 -1.98 -9.27 -0.52
N LEU A 51 -3.13 -8.84 -0.02
CA LEU A 51 -3.88 -9.57 0.99
C LEU A 51 -4.53 -10.78 0.30
N GLY A 52 -4.11 -11.98 0.69
CA GLY A 52 -4.71 -13.21 0.13
C GLY A 52 -6.16 -13.39 0.55
N VAL A 53 -6.88 -14.24 -0.17
CA VAL A 53 -8.28 -14.54 0.13
C VAL A 53 -8.36 -15.67 1.16
N THR A 54 -8.93 -15.38 2.32
CA THR A 54 -9.17 -16.37 3.37
C THR A 54 -10.46 -17.14 3.12
N TRP A 55 -10.50 -18.40 3.55
CA TRP A 55 -11.66 -19.28 3.37
C TRP A 55 -12.46 -19.34 4.67
N ARG A 56 -13.58 -18.60 4.76
CA ARG A 56 -14.40 -18.53 5.99
C ARG A 56 -14.84 -19.90 6.53
N HIS A 57 -15.03 -20.89 5.64
CA HIS A 57 -15.48 -22.24 5.99
C HIS A 57 -14.34 -23.24 6.17
N ASP A 58 -13.08 -22.82 5.98
CA ASP A 58 -11.90 -23.68 6.06
C ASP A 58 -10.71 -22.86 6.58
N PRO A 59 -10.70 -22.53 7.90
CA PRO A 59 -9.71 -21.62 8.49
C PRO A 59 -8.29 -22.21 8.54
N GLU A 60 -8.14 -23.53 8.39
CA GLU A 60 -6.84 -24.20 8.36
C GLU A 60 -6.16 -24.09 6.99
N ARG A 61 -6.94 -23.78 5.94
CA ARG A 61 -6.41 -23.66 4.59
C ARG A 61 -5.67 -22.35 4.38
N LEU A 62 -4.48 -22.45 3.78
CA LEU A 62 -3.67 -21.30 3.42
C LEU A 62 -4.48 -20.30 2.54
N PRO A 63 -4.42 -18.99 2.82
CA PRO A 63 -5.15 -17.99 2.05
C PRO A 63 -4.64 -17.95 0.60
N SER A 64 -5.55 -17.99 -0.36
CA SER A 64 -5.18 -18.00 -1.78
C SER A 64 -4.45 -16.71 -2.14
N GLY A 65 -3.34 -16.82 -2.87
CA GLY A 65 -2.54 -15.66 -3.32
C GLY A 65 -1.66 -15.01 -2.23
N SER A 66 -1.84 -15.31 -0.95
CA SER A 66 -1.06 -14.67 0.14
C SER A 66 0.44 -14.97 0.10
N LEU A 67 0.82 -16.15 -0.41
CA LEU A 67 2.22 -16.61 -0.49
C LEU A 67 2.89 -16.33 -1.85
N ILE A 68 2.26 -15.54 -2.73
CA ILE A 68 2.83 -15.27 -4.06
C ILE A 68 4.20 -14.59 -3.98
N LYS A 69 4.41 -13.74 -2.97
CA LYS A 69 5.70 -13.10 -2.71
C LYS A 69 6.79 -14.15 -2.49
N LEU A 70 6.52 -15.22 -1.74
CA LEU A 70 7.50 -16.28 -1.49
C LEU A 70 7.97 -16.96 -2.78
N ARG A 71 7.07 -17.16 -3.75
CA ARG A 71 7.38 -17.71 -5.07
C ARG A 71 8.34 -16.81 -5.85
N ASP A 72 8.13 -15.49 -5.75
CA ASP A 72 8.76 -14.50 -6.63
C ASP A 72 9.99 -13.81 -6.00
N LEU A 73 10.20 -13.96 -4.68
CA LEU A 73 11.35 -13.40 -3.95
C LEU A 73 12.70 -13.80 -4.55
N ARG A 74 12.85 -15.05 -5.02
CA ARG A 74 14.09 -15.52 -5.67
C ARG A 74 14.41 -14.72 -6.93
N GLY A 75 13.39 -14.25 -7.63
CA GLY A 75 13.51 -13.38 -8.81
C GLY A 75 13.71 -11.90 -8.46
N ASN A 76 13.82 -11.55 -7.18
CA ASN A 76 13.88 -10.17 -6.71
C ASN A 76 12.65 -9.34 -7.12
N HIS A 77 11.48 -9.98 -7.10
CA HIS A 77 10.20 -9.33 -7.43
C HIS A 77 9.36 -9.15 -6.17
N TRP A 78 8.88 -7.92 -5.96
CA TRP A 78 7.85 -7.62 -4.98
C TRP A 78 6.47 -7.78 -5.60
N ASN A 79 5.88 -8.99 -5.48
CA ASN A 79 4.56 -9.28 -6.05
C ASN A 79 3.46 -8.79 -5.08
N ALA A 80 3.06 -7.54 -5.28
CA ALA A 80 1.99 -6.87 -4.58
C ALA A 80 1.15 -6.08 -5.59
N ASP A 81 -0.15 -5.94 -5.33
CA ASP A 81 -1.12 -5.34 -6.26
C ASP A 81 -1.95 -4.21 -5.64
N THR A 82 -1.84 -4.00 -4.33
CA THR A 82 -2.63 -3.01 -3.61
C THR A 82 -1.73 -2.10 -2.79
N LEU A 83 -1.81 -0.79 -3.01
CA LEU A 83 -1.22 0.23 -2.15
C LEU A 83 -2.23 0.62 -1.07
N PHE A 84 -1.82 0.56 0.20
CA PHE A 84 -2.56 1.11 1.33
C PHE A 84 -1.84 2.34 1.85
N VAL A 85 -2.59 3.44 2.06
CA VAL A 85 -2.06 4.69 2.62
C VAL A 85 -2.89 5.09 3.84
N LEU A 86 -2.21 5.17 4.99
CA LEU A 86 -2.74 5.66 6.25
C LEU A 86 -2.53 7.17 6.34
N THR A 87 -3.54 7.89 6.81
CA THR A 87 -3.54 9.35 6.94
C THR A 87 -4.12 9.76 8.29
N ASP A 88 -3.95 11.02 8.72
CA ASP A 88 -4.48 11.49 10.00
C ASP A 88 -6.00 11.39 10.07
N ASN A 89 -6.68 11.51 8.93
CA ASN A 89 -8.13 11.53 8.86
C ASN A 89 -8.65 11.23 7.45
N ARG A 90 -9.95 10.91 7.36
CA ARG A 90 -10.61 10.58 6.10
C ARG A 90 -10.58 11.70 5.05
N TYR A 91 -10.43 12.97 5.44
CA TYR A 91 -10.28 14.06 4.48
C TYR A 91 -8.93 13.98 3.75
N GLN A 92 -7.83 13.74 4.47
CA GLN A 92 -6.52 13.51 3.84
C GLN A 92 -6.52 12.25 2.97
N ALA A 93 -7.14 11.15 3.40
CA ALA A 93 -7.30 9.95 2.56
C ALA A 93 -7.99 10.26 1.22
N ARG A 94 -9.04 11.11 1.22
CA ARG A 94 -9.67 11.60 -0.02
C ARG A 94 -8.76 12.50 -0.85
N THR A 95 -7.88 13.26 -0.22
CA THR A 95 -6.86 14.05 -0.93
C THR A 95 -5.86 13.15 -1.64
N VAL A 96 -5.36 12.10 -0.97
CA VAL A 96 -4.48 11.10 -1.61
C VAL A 96 -5.19 10.41 -2.78
N ALA A 97 -6.47 10.04 -2.62
CA ALA A 97 -7.27 9.47 -3.72
C ALA A 97 -7.35 10.41 -4.95
N ARG A 98 -7.52 11.72 -4.73
CA ARG A 98 -7.51 12.72 -5.82
C ARG A 98 -6.14 12.84 -6.47
N LEU A 99 -5.07 12.88 -5.68
CA LEU A 99 -3.70 12.92 -6.18
C LEU A 99 -3.39 11.74 -7.11
N ALA A 100 -3.85 10.54 -6.76
CA ALA A 100 -3.66 9.37 -7.60
C ALA A 100 -4.28 9.51 -9.01
N VAL A 101 -5.41 10.23 -9.11
CA VAL A 101 -6.04 10.55 -10.40
C VAL A 101 -5.30 11.68 -11.12
N GLU A 102 -5.05 12.79 -10.41
CA GLU A 102 -4.41 14.00 -10.96
C GLU A 102 -2.99 13.74 -11.46
N GLU A 103 -2.22 12.94 -10.72
CA GLU A 103 -0.85 12.55 -11.06
C GLU A 103 -0.77 11.24 -11.86
N ARG A 104 -1.91 10.71 -12.30
CA ARG A 104 -1.99 9.54 -13.20
C ARG A 104 -1.21 8.34 -12.66
N TRP A 105 -1.55 7.90 -11.46
CA TRP A 105 -1.02 6.66 -10.88
C TRP A 105 -1.66 5.41 -11.51
N HIS A 106 -2.78 5.59 -12.24
CA HIS A 106 -3.49 4.56 -13.01
C HIS A 106 -3.93 3.30 -12.24
N PRO A 107 -4.45 3.39 -10.99
CA PRO A 107 -5.10 2.25 -10.37
C PRO A 107 -6.40 1.91 -11.10
N ASP A 108 -6.76 0.63 -11.10
CA ASP A 108 -8.04 0.15 -11.59
C ASP A 108 -9.16 0.50 -10.62
N ASP A 109 -8.88 0.44 -9.31
CA ASP A 109 -9.81 0.82 -8.25
C ASP A 109 -9.15 1.69 -7.17
N ILE A 110 -9.91 2.67 -6.67
CA ILE A 110 -9.53 3.51 -5.52
C ILE A 110 -10.64 3.48 -4.49
N THR A 111 -10.33 3.04 -3.27
CA THR A 111 -11.30 2.92 -2.18
C THR A 111 -10.86 3.74 -0.97
N VAL A 112 -11.65 4.74 -0.60
CA VAL A 112 -11.49 5.44 0.69
C VAL A 112 -12.39 4.77 1.72
N HIS A 113 -11.78 4.06 2.66
CA HIS A 113 -12.47 3.24 3.65
C HIS A 113 -13.25 4.08 4.65
N THR A 114 -14.18 3.42 5.34
CA THR A 114 -14.89 4.03 6.48
C THR A 114 -14.03 4.00 7.74
N ASP A 115 -14.33 4.87 8.71
CA ASP A 115 -13.58 4.92 9.97
C ASP A 115 -13.70 3.59 10.75
N GLU A 116 -14.87 2.94 10.69
CA GLU A 116 -15.11 1.62 11.30
C GLU A 116 -14.25 0.53 10.66
N GLU A 117 -14.28 0.43 9.33
CA GLU A 117 -13.48 -0.56 8.59
C GLU A 117 -11.97 -0.32 8.78
N ALA A 118 -11.54 0.94 8.78
CA ALA A 118 -10.14 1.29 9.01
C ALA A 118 -9.69 0.95 10.43
N ALA A 119 -10.51 1.25 11.44
CA ALA A 119 -10.23 0.90 12.84
C ALA A 119 -10.08 -0.62 13.02
N ASP A 120 -11.05 -1.40 12.49
CA ASP A 120 -11.03 -2.86 12.54
C ASP A 120 -9.77 -3.43 11.87
N ALA A 121 -9.44 -2.96 10.65
CA ALA A 121 -8.29 -3.45 9.89
C ALA A 121 -6.95 -3.12 10.56
N LEU A 122 -6.84 -1.97 11.22
CA LEU A 122 -5.62 -1.53 11.89
C LEU A 122 -5.46 -2.11 13.30
N GLY A 123 -6.43 -2.90 13.78
CA GLY A 123 -6.46 -3.38 15.17
C GLY A 123 -6.54 -2.23 16.18
N MET A 124 -7.04 -1.08 15.72
CA MET A 124 -7.15 0.15 16.49
C MET A 124 -8.57 0.28 17.02
N GLY A 125 -8.73 0.84 18.22
CA GLY A 125 -10.05 1.21 18.74
C GLY A 125 -10.66 2.39 17.95
N HIS A 126 -11.39 3.28 18.61
CA HIS A 126 -12.06 4.45 18.00
C HIS A 126 -11.10 5.57 17.51
N HIS A 127 -9.94 5.23 16.94
CA HIS A 127 -9.04 6.20 16.33
C HIS A 127 -9.57 6.65 14.97
N THR A 128 -9.56 7.96 14.71
CA THR A 128 -10.15 8.57 13.51
C THR A 128 -9.18 8.71 12.35
N HIS A 129 -8.34 7.69 12.11
CA HIS A 129 -7.42 7.70 10.97
C HIS A 129 -8.18 7.55 9.65
N GLY A 130 -7.66 8.13 8.58
CA GLY A 130 -8.15 7.85 7.23
C GLY A 130 -7.32 6.75 6.58
N LEU A 131 -7.99 5.84 5.86
CA LEU A 131 -7.34 4.80 5.07
C LEU A 131 -7.83 4.86 3.62
N VAL A 132 -6.91 4.83 2.67
CA VAL A 132 -7.21 4.66 1.24
C VAL A 132 -6.44 3.46 0.69
N SER A 133 -7.10 2.64 -0.12
CA SER A 133 -6.47 1.60 -0.92
C SER A 133 -6.58 1.92 -2.41
N LEU A 134 -5.54 1.53 -3.15
CA LEU A 134 -5.45 1.67 -4.59
C LEU A 134 -5.00 0.32 -5.15
N TRP A 135 -5.77 -0.27 -6.04
CA TRP A 135 -5.54 -1.61 -6.58
C TRP A 135 -5.24 -1.56 -8.08
N TRP A 136 -4.36 -2.45 -8.53
CA TRP A 136 -4.01 -2.67 -9.93
C TRP A 136 -4.14 -4.16 -10.27
N ASP A 137 -4.77 -4.50 -11.40
CA ASP A 137 -4.74 -5.86 -11.97
C ASP A 137 -3.52 -6.04 -12.88
#